data_AF-A0A168F3D9-F1
#
_entry.id   AF-A0A168F3D9-F1
#
_cell.length_a   1.000
_cell.length_b   1.000
_cell.length_c   1.000
_cell.angle_alpha   90.00
_cell.angle_beta   90.00
_cell.angle_gamma   90.00
#
_symmetry.space_group_name_H-M   'P 1'
#
loop_
_entity.id
_entity.type
_entity.pdbx_description
1 polymer ?
#
loop_
_entity_poly.entity_id
_entity_poly.type
_entity_poly.pdbx_seq_one_letter_code
_entity_poly.pdbx_strand_id
1 'polypeptide(L)'
;MSTTDDHQATARTVRWACEWARLPDADTPTYEAVHRRLRASLGRAADHVCATCGEQAAEWAYDHGDPEEFEGTSGGRRGAVVYSIDPERYRPLCLPCHRREDRPKRDVCGWGHDMSEGSANVYAPRPGYRRCRACHAARAREERLAARLGLSRGVLVSHGLGER
;
A
#
# COMPACT_ATOMS: atom_id res chain seq x y z
N MET A 1 20.91 -42.28 12.24
CA MET A 1 20.31 -42.19 10.89
C MET A 1 18.80 -42.06 11.08
N SER A 2 18.15 -41.24 10.24
CA SER A 2 16.72 -40.87 10.22
C SER A 2 16.29 -39.62 11.01
N THR A 3 16.14 -38.52 10.27
CA THR A 3 14.92 -37.69 10.23
C THR A 3 14.85 -37.00 8.85
N THR A 4 14.18 -37.64 7.89
CA THR A 4 13.63 -37.02 6.69
C THR A 4 12.15 -36.80 6.95
N ASP A 5 11.68 -35.55 6.98
CA ASP A 5 10.37 -35.14 6.45
C ASP A 5 10.15 -33.65 6.75
N ASP A 6 10.56 -32.78 5.81
CA ASP A 6 10.25 -31.34 5.85
C ASP A 6 10.03 -30.81 4.41
N HIS A 7 9.38 -31.61 3.56
CA HIS A 7 9.17 -31.29 2.14
C HIS A 7 7.70 -31.34 1.67
N GLN A 8 6.72 -31.41 2.58
CA GLN A 8 5.30 -31.50 2.19
C GLN A 8 4.58 -30.14 2.04
N ALA A 9 5.24 -29.00 2.28
CA ALA A 9 4.61 -27.68 2.24
C ALA A 9 4.58 -27.00 0.85
N THR A 10 5.34 -27.48 -0.13
CA THR A 10 5.55 -26.74 -1.41
C THR A 10 4.73 -27.25 -2.59
N ALA A 11 4.04 -28.39 -2.48
CA ALA A 11 3.32 -29.00 -3.61
C ALA A 11 1.86 -28.52 -3.77
N ARG A 12 1.29 -27.79 -2.80
CA ARG A 12 -0.12 -27.33 -2.87
C ARG A 12 -0.32 -25.99 -3.57
N THR A 13 0.72 -25.16 -3.73
CA THR A 13 0.65 -23.81 -4.34
C THR A 13 0.65 -23.84 -5.87
N VAL A 14 1.38 -24.76 -6.50
CA VAL A 14 1.58 -24.75 -7.97
C VAL A 14 0.34 -25.23 -8.77
N ARG A 15 -0.63 -25.94 -8.14
CA ARG A 15 -1.87 -26.35 -8.82
C ARG A 15 -2.91 -25.25 -8.97
N TRP A 16 -2.77 -24.13 -8.26
CA TRP A 16 -3.81 -23.08 -8.23
C TRP A 16 -3.79 -22.19 -9.48
N ALA A 17 -2.61 -21.89 -10.03
CA ALA A 17 -2.47 -21.02 -11.18
C ALA A 17 -3.00 -21.61 -12.51
N CYS A 18 -2.95 -22.93 -12.70
CA CYS A 18 -3.20 -23.56 -14.01
C CYS A 18 -4.66 -23.99 -14.28
N GLU A 19 -5.47 -24.20 -13.25
CA GLU A 19 -6.86 -24.68 -13.44
C GLU A 19 -7.86 -23.53 -13.65
N TRP A 20 -7.46 -22.29 -13.35
CA TRP A 20 -8.33 -21.11 -13.33
C TRP A 20 -8.25 -20.28 -14.62
N ALA A 21 -7.20 -20.49 -15.42
CA ALA A 21 -6.95 -19.81 -16.70
C ALA A 21 -7.55 -20.52 -17.94
N ARG A 22 -8.27 -21.65 -17.76
CA ARG A 22 -8.73 -22.50 -18.87
C ARG A 22 -10.25 -22.64 -19.01
N LEU A 23 -11.02 -21.63 -18.59
CA LEU A 23 -12.40 -21.51 -19.07
C LEU A 23 -12.43 -20.53 -20.24
N PRO A 24 -12.52 -21.04 -21.49
CA PRO A 24 -12.72 -20.18 -22.64
C PRO A 24 -14.12 -19.56 -22.55
N ASP A 25 -14.18 -18.23 -22.69
CA ASP A 25 -15.38 -17.42 -22.95
C ASP A 25 -16.35 -17.09 -21.78
N ALA A 26 -15.92 -17.03 -20.52
CA ALA A 26 -16.76 -16.52 -19.43
C ALA A 26 -16.16 -15.29 -18.73
N ASP A 27 -16.81 -14.13 -18.93
CA ASP A 27 -16.73 -12.86 -18.19
C ASP A 27 -15.45 -12.57 -17.39
N THR A 28 -14.74 -11.51 -17.78
CA THR A 28 -13.67 -10.89 -16.98
C THR A 28 -14.11 -10.82 -15.51
N PRO A 29 -13.42 -11.52 -14.59
CA PRO A 29 -13.90 -11.68 -13.24
C PRO A 29 -13.90 -10.34 -12.52
N THR A 30 -15.05 -9.88 -12.00
CA THR A 30 -15.10 -8.59 -11.32
C THR A 30 -14.31 -8.57 -10.01
N TYR A 31 -13.99 -7.37 -9.53
CA TYR A 31 -13.39 -7.14 -8.21
C TYR A 31 -14.12 -7.91 -7.09
N GLU A 32 -15.46 -7.89 -7.07
CA GLU A 32 -16.27 -8.60 -6.08
C GLU A 32 -16.17 -10.12 -6.25
N ALA A 33 -16.11 -10.61 -7.49
CA ALA A 33 -15.93 -12.03 -7.77
C ALA A 33 -14.58 -12.52 -7.22
N VAL A 34 -13.51 -11.77 -7.42
CA VAL A 34 -12.19 -12.06 -6.85
C VAL A 34 -12.24 -12.03 -5.32
N HIS A 35 -12.82 -10.99 -4.70
CA HIS A 35 -12.91 -10.92 -3.24
C HIS A 35 -13.73 -12.04 -2.61
N ARG A 36 -14.81 -12.47 -3.29
CA ARG A 36 -15.59 -13.65 -2.88
C ARG A 36 -14.74 -14.92 -2.96
N ARG A 37 -13.93 -15.07 -4.00
CA ARG A 37 -13.01 -16.21 -4.17
C ARG A 37 -11.92 -16.22 -3.11
N LEU A 38 -11.26 -15.08 -2.84
CA LEU A 38 -10.28 -14.93 -1.76
C LEU A 38 -10.86 -15.38 -0.41
N ARG A 39 -12.10 -14.97 -0.11
CA ARG A 39 -12.76 -15.38 1.12
C ARG A 39 -13.04 -16.89 1.19
N ALA A 40 -13.35 -17.51 0.05
CA ALA A 40 -13.59 -18.95 -0.03
C ALA A 40 -12.29 -19.77 0.08
N SER A 41 -11.18 -19.27 -0.50
CA SER A 41 -9.90 -19.97 -0.53
C SER A 41 -9.04 -19.75 0.71
N LEU A 42 -8.91 -18.49 1.13
CA LEU A 42 -8.02 -18.07 2.21
C LEU A 42 -8.76 -17.81 3.52
N GLY A 43 -10.10 -17.83 3.52
CA GLY A 43 -10.91 -17.42 4.67
C GLY A 43 -11.06 -15.90 4.76
N ARG A 44 -11.58 -15.42 5.89
CA ARG A 44 -11.75 -13.97 6.09
C ARG A 44 -10.38 -13.38 6.38
N ALA A 45 -10.10 -12.18 5.87
CA ALA A 45 -8.87 -11.46 6.25
C ALA A 45 -8.73 -11.33 7.77
N ALA A 46 -9.85 -11.14 8.47
CA ALA A 46 -9.91 -11.08 9.94
C ALA A 46 -9.62 -12.42 10.65
N ASP A 47 -9.35 -13.51 9.95
CA ASP A 47 -8.82 -14.75 10.53
C ASP A 47 -7.28 -14.79 10.46
N HIS A 48 -6.64 -13.74 9.93
CA HIS A 48 -5.19 -13.61 9.74
C HIS A 48 -4.60 -12.39 10.48
N VAL A 49 -3.28 -12.41 10.68
CA VAL A 49 -2.52 -11.27 11.19
C VAL A 49 -2.16 -10.31 10.06
N CYS A 50 -2.13 -9.01 10.35
CA CYS A 50 -1.76 -7.96 9.40
C CYS A 50 -0.32 -8.14 8.96
N ALA A 51 -0.11 -8.31 7.65
CA ALA A 51 1.21 -8.54 7.07
C ALA A 51 2.21 -7.38 7.27
N THR A 52 1.73 -6.17 7.60
CA THR A 52 2.61 -5.00 7.81
C THR A 52 2.94 -4.73 9.27
N CYS A 53 2.00 -4.96 10.19
CA CYS A 53 2.15 -4.51 11.59
C CYS A 53 1.83 -5.57 12.65
N GLY A 54 1.38 -6.76 12.27
CA GLY A 54 1.08 -7.86 13.19
C GLY A 54 -0.27 -7.77 13.92
N GLU A 55 -0.96 -6.63 13.87
CA GLU A 55 -2.33 -6.47 14.41
C GLU A 55 -3.35 -7.33 13.67
N GLN A 56 -4.56 -7.50 14.22
CA GLN A 56 -5.61 -8.25 13.51
C GLN A 56 -5.92 -7.61 12.15
N ALA A 57 -5.90 -8.40 11.09
CA ALA A 57 -6.30 -7.92 9.77
C ALA A 57 -7.82 -7.71 9.69
N ALA A 58 -8.24 -6.94 8.70
CA ALA A 58 -9.65 -6.62 8.46
C ALA A 58 -10.03 -6.84 6.99
N GLU A 59 -9.09 -6.59 6.07
CA GLU A 59 -9.33 -6.62 4.63
C GLU A 59 -8.18 -7.34 3.91
N TRP A 60 -8.49 -7.92 2.75
CA TRP A 60 -7.49 -8.36 1.78
C TRP A 60 -7.09 -7.15 0.95
N ALA A 61 -5.79 -6.94 0.79
CA ALA A 61 -5.23 -5.84 0.01
C ALA A 61 -4.36 -6.39 -1.11
N TYR A 62 -4.59 -5.89 -2.33
CA TYR A 62 -3.78 -6.22 -3.50
C TYR A 62 -2.41 -5.51 -3.39
N ASP A 63 -1.33 -6.20 -3.70
CA ASP A 63 0.04 -5.69 -3.56
C ASP A 63 0.55 -4.88 -4.77
N HIS A 64 -0.25 -4.78 -5.84
CA HIS A 64 0.11 -4.14 -7.11
C HIS A 64 1.33 -4.75 -7.81
N GLY A 65 1.64 -6.02 -7.52
CA GLY A 65 2.77 -6.74 -8.08
C GLY A 65 2.44 -7.62 -9.29
N ASP A 66 1.19 -7.65 -9.75
CA ASP A 66 0.77 -8.48 -10.88
C ASP A 66 1.04 -7.78 -12.23
N PRO A 67 1.84 -8.37 -13.13
CA PRO A 67 1.99 -7.84 -14.48
C PRO A 67 0.69 -7.90 -15.32
N GLU A 68 -0.26 -8.76 -14.96
CA GLU A 68 -1.55 -8.93 -15.67
C GLU A 68 -2.72 -8.43 -14.82
N GLU A 69 -2.58 -7.23 -14.26
CA GLU A 69 -3.63 -6.63 -13.45
C GLU A 69 -4.89 -6.24 -14.23
N PHE A 70 -6.03 -6.30 -13.54
CA PHE A 70 -7.34 -5.96 -14.06
C PHE A 70 -7.83 -4.65 -13.46
N GLU A 71 -8.54 -3.88 -14.28
CA GLU A 71 -9.28 -2.71 -13.83
C GLU A 71 -10.78 -3.01 -13.81
N GLY A 72 -11.49 -2.44 -12.83
CA GLY A 72 -12.94 -2.59 -12.74
C GLY A 72 -13.55 -1.58 -11.79
N THR A 73 -14.82 -1.76 -11.46
CA THR A 73 -15.52 -0.94 -10.46
C THR A 73 -15.79 -1.78 -9.23
N SER A 74 -15.72 -1.18 -8.03
CA SER A 74 -16.28 -1.81 -6.83
C SER A 74 -17.56 -1.11 -6.40
N GLY A 75 -18.58 -1.89 -6.03
CA GLY A 75 -19.90 -1.34 -5.65
C GLY A 75 -19.90 -0.32 -4.50
N GLY A 76 -18.78 -0.16 -3.77
CA GLY A 76 -18.63 0.77 -2.65
C GLY A 76 -17.59 1.88 -2.84
N ARG A 77 -16.73 1.84 -3.87
CA ARG A 77 -15.71 2.88 -4.12
C ARG A 77 -16.09 3.72 -5.34
N ARG A 78 -15.87 5.04 -5.25
CA ARG A 78 -15.96 5.94 -6.42
C ARG A 78 -14.64 5.84 -7.20
N GLY A 79 -14.72 5.39 -8.45
CA GLY A 79 -13.57 5.27 -9.35
C GLY A 79 -13.21 3.83 -9.70
N ALA A 80 -12.27 3.69 -10.63
CA ALA A 80 -11.71 2.38 -11.00
C ALA A 80 -10.90 1.81 -9.83
N VAL A 81 -10.99 0.49 -9.65
CA VAL A 81 -10.19 -0.30 -8.74
C VAL A 81 -9.33 -1.26 -9.56
N VAL A 82 -8.08 -1.41 -9.15
CA VAL A 82 -7.14 -2.35 -9.75
C VAL A 82 -7.08 -3.61 -8.89
N TYR A 83 -7.06 -4.78 -9.51
CA TYR A 83 -7.08 -6.06 -8.81
C TYR A 83 -6.41 -7.15 -9.65
N SER A 84 -5.90 -8.18 -8.99
CA SER A 84 -5.37 -9.39 -9.62
C SER A 84 -6.35 -10.56 -9.46
N ILE A 85 -6.31 -11.53 -10.37
CA ILE A 85 -7.01 -12.82 -10.20
C ILE A 85 -6.20 -13.85 -9.40
N ASP A 86 -4.90 -13.61 -9.24
CA ASP A 86 -3.97 -14.45 -8.52
C ASP A 86 -4.11 -14.19 -7.00
N PRO A 87 -4.55 -15.19 -6.20
CA PRO A 87 -4.67 -15.04 -4.76
C PRO A 87 -3.36 -14.72 -4.06
N GLU A 88 -2.20 -15.08 -4.63
CA GLU A 88 -0.89 -14.82 -4.03
C GLU A 88 -0.52 -13.32 -4.02
N ARG A 89 -1.24 -12.51 -4.81
CA ARG A 89 -1.10 -11.05 -4.86
C ARG A 89 -1.87 -10.30 -3.78
N TYR A 90 -2.55 -11.04 -2.90
CA TYR A 90 -3.33 -10.45 -1.82
C TYR A 90 -2.70 -10.75 -0.47
N ARG A 91 -2.58 -9.71 0.35
CA ARG A 91 -2.13 -9.82 1.74
C ARG A 91 -3.20 -9.35 2.71
N PRO A 92 -3.30 -9.97 3.91
CA PRO A 92 -4.24 -9.54 4.92
C PRO A 92 -3.70 -8.29 5.62
N LEU A 93 -4.47 -7.20 5.64
CA LEU A 93 -4.09 -5.94 6.27
C LEU A 93 -5.16 -5.45 7.25
N CYS A 94 -4.71 -4.80 8.32
CA CYS A 94 -5.59 -3.98 9.14
C CYS A 94 -5.97 -2.68 8.41
N LEU A 95 -7.14 -2.10 8.72
CA LEU A 95 -7.66 -0.89 8.05
C LEU A 95 -6.65 0.28 7.99
N PRO A 96 -5.89 0.61 9.06
CA PRO A 96 -4.90 1.68 9.00
C PRO A 96 -3.75 1.40 8.02
N CYS A 97 -3.30 0.14 7.94
CA CYS A 97 -2.24 -0.26 7.02
C CYS A 97 -2.75 -0.25 5.58
N HIS A 98 -3.93 -0.82 5.33
CA HIS A 98 -4.52 -0.83 4.00
C HIS A 98 -4.73 0.58 3.44
N ARG A 99 -5.36 1.48 4.20
CA ARG A 99 -5.54 2.89 3.79
C ARG A 99 -4.24 3.63 3.53
N ARG A 100 -3.14 3.21 4.16
CA ARG A 100 -1.82 3.83 3.95
C ARG A 100 -1.19 3.38 2.65
N GLU A 101 -1.44 2.14 2.24
CA GLU A 101 -1.00 1.60 0.96
C GLU A 101 -1.79 2.19 -0.20
N ASP A 102 -3.12 2.28 -0.06
CA ASP A 102 -4.03 2.86 -1.07
C ASP A 102 -3.83 4.38 -1.28
N ARG A 103 -3.07 5.06 -0.41
CA ARG A 103 -2.83 6.50 -0.57
C ARG A 103 -1.94 6.73 -1.79
N PRO A 104 -2.36 7.57 -2.75
CA PRO A 104 -1.53 7.88 -3.90
C PRO A 104 -0.22 8.49 -3.41
N LYS A 105 0.89 7.87 -3.82
CA LYS A 105 2.22 8.43 -3.63
C LYS A 105 2.28 9.70 -4.48
N ARG A 106 2.54 10.83 -3.83
CA ARG A 106 2.79 12.08 -4.55
C ARG A 106 4.26 12.13 -4.92
N ASP A 107 4.55 12.40 -6.19
CA ASP A 107 5.91 12.61 -6.68
C ASP A 107 6.40 14.04 -6.47
N VAL A 108 5.53 14.92 -5.96
CA VAL A 108 5.87 16.27 -5.54
C VAL A 108 5.24 16.59 -4.20
N CYS A 109 5.99 17.27 -3.33
CA CYS A 109 5.42 17.80 -2.09
C CYS A 109 4.64 19.10 -2.35
N GLY A 110 3.93 19.62 -1.33
CA GLY A 110 3.15 20.87 -1.46
C GLY A 110 3.97 22.12 -1.77
N TRP A 111 5.31 22.03 -1.69
CA TRP A 111 6.27 23.09 -1.99
C TRP A 111 7.04 22.82 -3.29
N GLY A 112 6.61 21.85 -4.10
CA GLY A 112 7.23 21.54 -5.39
C GLY A 112 8.54 20.74 -5.33
N HIS A 113 8.98 20.30 -4.15
CA HIS A 113 10.15 19.41 -4.09
C HIS A 113 9.79 18.02 -4.63
N ASP A 114 10.69 17.49 -5.47
CA ASP A 114 10.66 16.11 -5.95
C ASP A 114 10.53 15.13 -4.78
N MET A 115 9.58 14.21 -4.90
CA MET A 115 9.22 13.15 -3.97
C MET A 115 9.01 11.84 -4.74
N SER A 116 9.61 11.71 -5.93
CA SER A 116 9.65 10.44 -6.66
C SER A 116 10.38 9.36 -5.86
N GLU A 117 10.20 8.11 -6.25
CA GLU A 117 10.91 6.99 -5.65
C GLU A 117 12.44 7.14 -5.84
N GLY A 118 13.21 6.93 -4.77
CA GLY A 118 14.66 7.13 -4.78
C GLY A 118 15.13 8.60 -4.64
N SER A 119 14.22 9.57 -4.65
CA SER A 119 14.60 10.98 -4.47
C SER A 119 15.24 11.24 -3.10
N ALA A 120 16.34 12.01 -3.07
CA ALA A 120 17.03 12.42 -1.84
C ALA A 120 16.14 13.24 -0.88
N ASN A 121 15.06 13.80 -1.41
CA ASN A 121 14.06 14.55 -0.67
C ASN A 121 13.06 13.64 0.08
N VAL A 122 13.03 12.33 -0.18
CA VAL A 122 12.15 11.40 0.53
C VAL A 122 12.88 10.85 1.77
N TYR A 123 12.24 10.93 2.93
CA TYR A 123 12.63 10.14 4.09
C TYR A 123 11.41 9.54 4.78
N ALA A 124 11.59 8.35 5.34
CA ALA A 124 10.54 7.57 5.98
C ALA A 124 10.89 7.36 7.45
N PRO A 125 10.42 8.22 8.37
CA PRO A 125 10.73 8.06 9.80
C PRO A 125 10.04 6.83 10.41
N ARG A 126 9.04 6.29 9.72
CA ARG A 126 8.29 5.07 10.08
C ARG A 126 7.88 4.35 8.79
N PRO A 127 7.71 3.02 8.82
CA PRO A 127 7.19 2.27 7.68
C PRO A 127 5.88 2.86 7.14
N GLY A 128 5.81 3.03 5.82
CA GLY A 128 4.64 3.59 5.12
C GLY A 128 4.42 5.10 5.28
N TYR A 129 5.32 5.82 5.97
CA TYR A 129 5.30 7.29 6.01
C TYR A 129 6.33 7.85 5.06
N ARG A 130 5.95 8.83 4.26
CA ARG A 130 6.87 9.61 3.41
C ARG A 130 6.79 11.08 3.81
N ARG A 131 7.95 11.70 4.05
CA ARG A 131 8.06 13.14 4.32
C ARG A 131 9.12 13.76 3.44
N CYS A 132 8.93 15.04 3.12
CA CYS A 132 9.91 15.81 2.37
C CYS A 132 11.03 16.29 3.32
N ARG A 133 12.27 15.87 3.04
CA ARG A 133 13.48 16.23 3.78
C ARG A 133 13.73 17.74 3.73
N ALA A 134 13.55 18.36 2.57
CA ALA A 134 13.69 19.81 2.41
C ALA A 134 12.67 20.57 3.27
N CYS A 135 11.38 20.20 3.22
CA CYS A 135 10.36 20.83 4.07
C CYS A 135 10.62 20.60 5.57
N HIS A 136 11.06 19.40 5.94
CA HIS A 136 11.42 19.11 7.33
C HIS A 136 12.60 19.96 7.80
N ALA A 137 13.64 20.10 6.97
CA ALA A 137 14.80 20.94 7.27
C ALA A 137 14.43 22.43 7.35
N ALA A 138 13.58 22.93 6.45
CA ALA A 138 13.08 24.30 6.48
C ALA A 138 12.36 24.60 7.80
N ARG A 139 11.40 23.74 8.19
CA ARG A 139 10.68 23.87 9.46
C ARG A 139 11.62 23.82 10.66
N ALA A 140 12.62 22.95 10.65
CA ALA A 140 13.61 22.89 11.73
C ALA A 140 14.48 24.16 11.81
N ARG A 141 14.81 24.80 10.68
CA ARG A 141 15.53 26.09 10.65
C ARG A 141 14.65 27.21 11.22
N GLU A 142 13.39 27.28 10.81
CA GLU A 142 12.42 28.24 11.35
C GLU A 142 12.25 28.09 12.87
N GLU A 143 12.11 26.86 13.36
CA GLU A 143 11.99 26.58 14.80
C GLU A 143 13.23 27.03 15.58
N ARG A 144 14.44 26.83 15.04
CA ARG A 144 15.68 27.32 15.64
C ARG A 144 15.78 28.84 15.64
N LEU A 145 15.35 29.50 14.55
CA LEU A 145 15.34 30.95 14.45
C LEU A 145 14.35 31.56 15.44
N ALA A 146 13.12 31.03 15.51
CA ALA A 146 12.11 31.44 16.46
C ALA A 146 12.61 31.31 17.90
N ALA A 147 13.22 30.17 18.26
CA ALA A 147 13.81 29.95 19.58
C ALA A 147 14.92 30.97 19.90
N ARG A 148 15.79 31.29 18.92
CA ARG A 148 16.86 32.28 19.07
C ARG A 148 16.32 33.71 19.30
N LEU A 149 15.16 34.02 18.71
CA LEU A 149 14.51 35.33 18.80
C LEU A 149 13.50 35.42 19.97
N GLY A 150 13.31 34.36 20.75
CA GLY A 150 12.28 34.31 21.79
C GLY A 150 10.85 34.33 21.26
N LEU A 151 10.63 33.93 20.00
CA LEU A 151 9.31 33.88 19.36
C LEU A 151 8.66 32.51 19.54
N SER A 152 7.34 32.49 19.71
CA SER A 152 6.55 31.26 19.74
C SER A 152 6.43 30.62 18.35
N ARG A 153 6.24 29.29 18.34
CA ARG A 153 6.17 28.46 17.13
C ARG A 153 4.96 28.89 16.27
N GLY A 154 5.20 29.20 14.99
CA GLY A 154 4.14 29.53 14.01
C GLY A 154 4.04 30.99 13.57
N VAL A 155 4.90 31.88 14.05
CA VAL A 155 4.88 33.31 13.68
C VAL A 155 5.54 33.59 12.31
N LEU A 156 6.36 32.67 11.79
CA LEU A 156 7.04 32.82 10.50
C LEU A 156 6.34 31.97 9.42
N VAL A 157 5.15 32.39 8.96
CA VAL A 157 4.51 31.76 7.79
C VAL A 157 5.02 32.46 6.53
N SER A 158 6.02 31.86 5.89
CA SER A 158 6.44 32.28 4.55
C SER A 158 5.42 31.75 3.54
N HIS A 159 4.52 32.60 3.07
CA HIS A 159 3.68 32.33 1.91
C HIS A 159 4.55 32.20 0.66
N GLY A 160 5.01 31.00 0.37
CA GLY A 160 5.51 30.65 -0.96
C GLY A 160 4.34 30.23 -1.84
N LEU A 161 3.51 31.20 -2.23
CA LEU A 161 2.61 31.00 -3.37
C LEU A 161 3.50 30.92 -4.61
N GLY A 162 3.65 29.72 -5.16
CA GLY A 162 4.21 29.54 -6.48
C GLY A 162 3.33 30.26 -7.49
N GLU A 163 3.85 31.34 -8.06
CA GLU A 163 3.29 31.98 -9.25
C GLU A 163 3.34 30.95 -10.38
N ARG A 164 2.18 30.71 -10.99
CA ARG A 164 1.99 29.97 -12.25
C ARG A 164 1.80 30.97 -13.37
#